data_AF-B8IVJ5-F1
#
_entry.id   AF-B8IVJ5-F1
#
_cell.length_a   1.000
_cell.length_b   1.000
_cell.length_c   1.000
_cell.angle_alpha   90.00
_cell.angle_beta   90.00
_cell.angle_gamma   90.00
#
_symmetry.space_group_name_H-M   'P 1'
#
loop_
_entity.id
_entity.type
_entity.pdbx_description
1 polymer ?
#
loop_
_entity_poly.entity_id
_entity_poly.type
_entity_poly.pdbx_seq_one_letter_code
_entity_poly.pdbx_strand_id
1 'polypeptide(L)' 'MWLRRRARRWACVRARARIMQGRYGAEAYYVARDRARRPHGQRVWFWTRVAIELARWQGREIGVSASDRWR' A
#
# COMPACT_ATOMS: atom_id res chain seq x y z
N MET A 1 -11.46 -11.93 19.47
CA MET A 1 -10.83 -12.65 18.31
C MET A 1 -10.59 -11.75 17.08
N TRP A 2 -11.43 -10.76 16.78
CA TRP A 2 -11.31 -9.83 15.66
C TRP A 2 -10.05 -8.94 15.65
N LEU A 3 -9.60 -8.49 16.83
CA LEU A 3 -8.40 -7.66 16.99
C LEU A 3 -7.13 -8.39 16.52
N ARG A 4 -6.98 -9.69 16.83
CA ARG A 4 -5.81 -10.50 16.40
C ARG A 4 -5.78 -10.68 14.87
N ARG A 5 -6.93 -10.89 14.24
CA ARG A 5 -7.02 -11.00 12.77
C ARG A 5 -6.69 -9.67 12.09
N ARG A 6 -7.15 -8.54 12.66
CA ARG A 6 -6.81 -7.19 12.19
C ARG A 6 -5.33 -6.90 12.32
N ALA A 7 -4.72 -7.23 13.47
CA ALA A 7 -3.28 -7.05 13.70
C ALA A 7 -2.43 -7.87 12.73
N ARG A 8 -2.76 -9.16 12.51
CA ARG A 8 -2.06 -10.00 11.52
C ARG A 8 -2.14 -9.43 10.11
N ARG A 9 -3.31 -8.95 9.68
CA ARG A 9 -3.47 -8.31 8.35
C ARG A 9 -2.57 -7.06 8.21
N TRP A 10 -2.46 -6.24 9.24
CA TRP A 10 -1.57 -5.07 9.23
C TRP A 10 -0.08 -5.44 9.28
N ALA A 11 0.29 -6.54 9.95
CA ALA A 11 1.66 -7.04 9.93
C ALA A 11 2.09 -7.42 8.50
N CYS A 12 1.25 -8.14 7.74
CA CYS A 12 1.53 -8.47 6.35
C CYS A 12 1.67 -7.23 5.45
N VAL A 13 0.80 -6.21 5.64
CA VAL A 13 0.88 -4.94 4.91
C VAL A 13 2.21 -4.23 5.19
N ARG A 14 2.59 -4.08 6.47
CA ARG A 14 3.83 -3.40 6.87
C ARG A 14 5.07 -4.14 6.41
N ALA A 15 5.09 -5.47 6.52
CA ALA A 15 6.19 -6.28 6.01
C ALA A 15 6.37 -6.08 4.49
N ARG A 16 5.26 -6.07 3.75
CA ARG A 16 5.32 -5.84 2.29
C ARG A 16 5.73 -4.42 1.95
N ALA A 17 5.23 -3.41 2.66
CA ALA A 17 5.66 -2.03 2.50
C ALA A 17 7.18 -1.88 2.75
N ARG A 18 7.73 -2.53 3.78
CA ARG A 18 9.17 -2.54 4.05
C ARG A 18 9.99 -3.14 2.90
N ILE A 19 9.55 -4.28 2.36
CA ILE A 19 10.20 -4.91 1.20
C ILE A 19 10.15 -3.97 -0.02
N MET A 20 9.01 -3.33 -0.26
CA MET A 20 8.87 -2.41 -1.39
C MET A 20 9.70 -1.15 -1.22
N GLN A 21 9.74 -0.57 -0.03
CA GLN A 21 10.57 0.59 0.28
C GLN A 21 12.05 0.26 0.07
N GLY A 22 12.51 -0.91 0.52
CA GLY A 22 13.90 -1.33 0.31
C GLY A 22 14.23 -1.58 -1.16
N ARG A 23 13.28 -2.07 -1.96
CA ARG A 23 13.51 -2.41 -3.37
C ARG A 23 13.35 -1.24 -4.34
N TYR A 24 12.37 -0.37 -4.10
CA TYR A 24 11.95 0.69 -5.03
C TYR A 24 12.11 2.10 -4.46
N GLY A 25 12.52 2.25 -3.20
CA GLY A 25 12.76 3.54 -2.57
C GLY A 25 11.56 4.49 -2.68
N ALA A 26 11.81 5.69 -3.21
CA ALA A 26 10.80 6.75 -3.38
C ALA A 26 9.66 6.38 -4.34
N GLU A 27 9.87 5.39 -5.22
CA GLU A 27 8.87 4.95 -6.20
C GLU A 27 7.94 3.86 -5.66
N ALA A 28 8.24 3.31 -4.49
CA ALA A 28 7.50 2.19 -3.90
C ALA A 28 5.98 2.46 -3.85
N TYR A 29 5.57 3.70 -3.53
CA TYR A 29 4.18 4.12 -3.54
C TYR A 29 3.50 3.90 -4.90
N TYR A 30 4.12 4.38 -5.98
CA TYR A 30 3.54 4.31 -7.33
C TYR A 30 3.44 2.87 -7.82
N VAL A 31 4.45 2.04 -7.54
CA VAL A 31 4.42 0.61 -7.86
C VAL A 31 3.30 -0.11 -7.10
N ALA A 32 3.08 0.22 -5.83
CA ALA A 32 2.00 -0.37 -5.04
C ALA A 32 0.62 0.09 -5.55
N ARG A 33 0.49 1.35 -5.94
CA ARG A 33 -0.72 1.94 -6.54
C ARG A 33 -1.06 1.28 -7.88
N ASP A 34 -0.07 1.08 -8.75
CA ASP A 34 -0.28 0.42 -10.05
C ASP A 34 -0.76 -1.02 -9.87
N ARG A 35 -0.15 -1.77 -8.95
CA ARG A 35 -0.58 -3.15 -8.60
C ARG A 35 -1.99 -3.22 -8.02
N ALA A 36 -2.44 -2.16 -7.34
CA ALA A 36 -3.79 -2.08 -6.83
C ALA A 36 -4.80 -1.78 -7.95
N ARG A 37 -4.41 -1.03 -8.98
CA ARG A 37 -5.23 -0.75 -10.17
C ARG A 37 -5.30 -1.92 -11.14
N ARG A 38 -4.24 -2.72 -11.23
CA ARG A 38 -4.14 -3.90 -12.11
C ARG A 38 -3.89 -5.16 -11.28
N PRO A 39 -4.92 -5.73 -10.65
CA PRO A 39 -4.77 -6.92 -9.83
C PRO A 39 -4.48 -8.15 -10.70
N HIS A 40 -3.19 -8.47 -10.89
CA HIS A 40 -2.75 -9.75 -11.46
C HIS A 40 -2.93 -10.89 -10.42
N GLY A 41 -4.17 -11.22 -10.10
CA GLY A 41 -4.53 -12.29 -9.14
C GLY A 41 -4.32 -11.98 -7.66
N GLN A 42 -3.75 -10.82 -7.31
CA GLN A 42 -3.60 -10.36 -5.93
C GLN A 42 -4.73 -9.40 -5.52
N ARG A 43 -5.15 -9.48 -4.25
CA ARG A 43 -6.28 -8.69 -3.70
C ARG A 43 -6.02 -7.19 -3.79
N VAL A 44 -6.82 -6.46 -4.59
CA VAL A 44 -6.81 -4.98 -4.73
C VAL A 44 -6.69 -4.27 -3.37
N TRP A 45 -7.49 -4.69 -2.40
CA TRP A 45 -7.51 -4.13 -1.05
C TRP A 45 -6.17 -4.24 -0.31
N PHE A 46 -5.42 -5.32 -0.53
CA PHE A 46 -4.12 -5.50 0.09
C PHE A 46 -3.12 -4.48 -0.47
N TRP A 47 -3.03 -4.35 -1.79
CA TRP A 47 -2.14 -3.39 -2.45
C TRP A 47 -2.53 -1.94 -2.15
N THR A 48 -3.83 -1.67 -2.06
CA THR A 48 -4.34 -0.36 -1.61
C THR A 48 -3.79 0.00 -0.24
N ARG A 49 -3.85 -0.92 0.72
CA ARG A 49 -3.30 -0.69 2.06
C ARG A 49 -1.78 -0.53 2.07
N VAL A 50 -1.07 -1.31 1.26
CA VAL A 50 0.39 -1.18 1.11
C VAL A 50 0.76 0.20 0.55
N ALA A 51 0.04 0.68 -0.47
CA ALA A 51 0.27 2.00 -1.03
C ALA A 51 -0.01 3.12 -0.02
N ILE A 52 -1.10 3.02 0.75
CA ILE A 52 -1.39 3.99 1.83
C ILE A 52 -0.28 4.01 2.88
N GLU A 53 0.20 2.84 3.31
CA GLU A 53 1.27 2.75 4.31
C GLU A 53 2.59 3.34 3.79
N LEU A 54 2.93 3.07 2.53
CA LEU A 54 4.11 3.64 1.88
C LEU A 54 4.03 5.16 1.76
N ALA A 55 2.88 5.69 1.37
CA ALA A 55 2.68 7.14 1.32
C ALA A 55 2.80 7.78 2.71
N ARG A 56 2.29 7.15 3.78
CA ARG A 56 2.51 7.62 5.16
C ARG A 56 3.98 7.67 5.53
N TRP A 57 4.75 6.63 5.21
CA TRP A 57 6.19 6.59 5.49
C TRP A 57 6.97 7.62 4.68
N GLN A 58 6.55 7.88 3.45
CA GLN A 58 7.18 8.84 2.56
C GLN A 58 6.69 10.29 2.78
N GLY A 59 5.80 10.53 3.76
CA GLY A 59 5.23 11.86 4.00
C GLY A 59 4.41 12.41 2.83
N ARG A 60 3.86 11.53 1.98
CA ARG A 60 3.08 11.91 0.80
C ARG A 60 1.63 12.20 1.20
N GLU A 61 1.11 13.33 0.73
CA GLU A 61 -0.32 13.63 0.80
C GLU A 61 -1.08 12.84 -0.27
N ILE A 62 -1.98 11.96 0.15
CA ILE A 62 -2.80 11.15 -0.75
C ILE A 62 -4.17 11.80 -0.91
N GLY A 63 -4.65 11.91 -2.15
CA GLY A 63 -6.00 12.43 -2.46
C GLY A 63 -6.05 13.91 -2.82
N VAL A 64 -4.91 14.60 -2.82
CA VAL A 64 -4.77 16.01 -3.23
C VAL A 64 -4.92 16.13 -4.75
N SER A 65 -4.32 15.22 -5.53
CA SER A 65 -4.53 15.14 -6.97
C SER A 65 -5.65 14.14 -7.32
N ALA A 66 -6.39 14.43 -8.39
CA ALA A 66 -7.37 13.49 -8.96
C ALA A 66 -6.72 12.14 -9.30
N SER A 67 -5.43 12.15 -9.65
CA SER A 67 -4.62 10.96 -9.87
C SER A 67 -4.49 10.09 -8.63
N ASP A 68 -4.47 10.65 -7.42
CA ASP A 68 -4.27 9.95 -6.15
C ASP A 68 -5.57 9.46 -5.51
N ARG A 69 -6.73 9.80 -6.09
CA ARG A 69 -8.01 9.27 -5.62
C ARG A 69 -8.11 7.79 -5.97
N TRP A 70 -8.36 7.00 -4.93
CA TRP A 70 -8.78 5.61 -5.05
C TRP A 70 -10.25 5.63 -5.48
N ARG A 71 -10.53 5.33 -6.74
CA ARG A 71 -11.90 5.26 -7.29
C ARG A 71 -12.52 3.90 -7.02
#